data_AF-A0A9E4GA00-F1
#
_entry.id   AF-A0A9E4GA00-F1
#
_cell.length_a   1.000
_cell.length_b   1.000
_cell.length_c   1.000
_cell.angle_alpha   90.00
_cell.angle_beta   90.00
_cell.angle_gamma   90.00
#
_symmetry.space_group_name_H-M   'P 1'
#
loop_
_entity.id
_entity.type
_entity.pdbx_description
1 polymer ?
#
loop_
_entity_poly.entity_id
_entity_poly.type
_entity_poly.pdbx_seq_one_letter_code
_entity_poly.pdbx_strand_id
1 'polypeptide(L)'
;MVAVGTRRHPGRRALLLCGPPVGRVGVRGWMPDHRHGMNYRPAVTLNGLSGQAQGLLFHMPGRWQLILDVRGAAGREKLTAETVLE
;
A
#
# COMPACT_ATOMS: atom_id res chain seq x y z
N MET A 1 -5.26 -11.05 11.87
CA MET A 1 -5.15 -11.37 10.44
C MET A 1 -5.86 -10.29 9.66
N VAL A 2 -5.08 -9.47 8.95
CA VAL A 2 -5.55 -8.43 8.05
C VAL A 2 -5.51 -8.98 6.63
N ALA A 3 -6.66 -9.12 5.98
CA ALA A 3 -6.72 -9.53 4.56
C ALA A 3 -6.63 -8.31 3.65
N VAL A 4 -5.95 -8.43 2.49
CA VAL A 4 -5.82 -7.36 1.48
C VAL A 4 -6.61 -7.70 0.23
N GLY A 5 -7.52 -6.81 -0.18
CA GLY A 5 -8.16 -6.84 -1.50
C GLY A 5 -7.78 -5.61 -2.32
N THR A 6 -7.90 -5.66 -3.64
CA THR A 6 -7.77 -4.46 -4.50
C THR A 6 -9.12 -4.12 -5.13
N ARG A 7 -9.46 -2.84 -5.16
CA ARG A 7 -10.62 -2.33 -5.90
C ARG A 7 -10.13 -1.38 -6.98
N ARG A 8 -10.47 -1.65 -8.25
CA ARG A 8 -10.12 -0.76 -9.37
C ARG A 8 -11.09 0.43 -9.39
N HIS A 9 -10.54 1.65 -9.34
CA HIS A 9 -11.26 2.87 -9.67
C HIS A 9 -10.53 3.61 -10.82
N PRO A 10 -11.25 4.31 -11.71
CA PRO A 10 -10.62 5.16 -12.72
C PRO A 10 -9.70 6.18 -12.03
N GLY A 11 -8.41 6.19 -12.37
CA GLY A 11 -7.41 7.12 -11.81
C GLY A 11 -7.04 6.91 -10.34
N ARG A 12 -7.56 5.90 -9.64
CA ARG A 12 -7.24 5.60 -8.24
C ARG A 12 -7.10 4.10 -8.00
N ARG A 13 -6.02 3.68 -7.35
CA ARG A 13 -5.88 2.31 -6.83
C ARG A 13 -6.21 2.29 -5.34
N ALA A 14 -7.17 1.46 -4.94
CA ALA A 14 -7.54 1.27 -3.55
C ALA A 14 -7.17 -0.14 -3.09
N LEU A 15 -6.54 -0.23 -1.91
CA LEU A 15 -6.37 -1.47 -1.18
C LEU A 15 -7.39 -1.51 -0.03
N LEU A 16 -8.09 -2.62 0.09
CA LEU A 16 -9.03 -2.89 1.18
C LEU A 16 -8.31 -3.73 2.23
N LEU A 17 -8.35 -3.31 3.48
CA LEU A 17 -7.85 -4.04 4.64
C LEU A 17 -9.05 -4.56 5.44
N CYS A 18 -9.14 -5.86 5.71
CA CYS A 18 -10.18 -6.44 6.57
C CYS A 18 -9.58 -6.89 7.89
N GLY A 19 -10.08 -6.43 9.04
CA GLY A 19 -9.57 -6.80 10.36
C GLY A 19 -9.96 -5.80 11.47
N PRO A 20 -9.41 -5.95 12.70
CA PRO A 20 -9.60 -5.01 13.80
C PRO A 20 -9.15 -3.58 13.42
N PRO A 21 -9.58 -2.55 14.16
CA PRO A 21 -9.18 -1.17 13.91
C PRO A 21 -7.65 -1.01 13.78
N VAL A 22 -7.25 -0.30 12.73
CA VAL A 22 -5.85 -0.01 12.42
C VAL A 22 -5.50 1.38 12.94
N GLY A 23 -4.41 1.49 13.72
CA GLY A 23 -3.96 2.77 14.28
C GLY A 23 -2.91 3.47 13.42
N ARG A 24 -2.11 2.72 12.64
CA ARG A 24 -1.10 3.28 11.74
C ARG A 24 -0.85 2.35 10.55
N VAL A 25 -0.67 2.94 9.37
CA VAL A 25 -0.21 2.24 8.16
C VAL A 25 0.98 2.99 7.58
N GLY A 26 2.05 2.27 7.26
CA GLY A 26 3.11 2.74 6.37
C GLY A 26 3.02 2.01 5.04
N VAL A 27 3.35 2.69 3.94
CA VAL A 27 3.43 2.05 2.61
C VAL A 27 4.76 2.36 1.95
N ARG A 28 5.33 1.37 1.26
CA ARG A 28 6.55 1.48 0.46
C ARG A 28 6.35 0.80 -0.88
N GLY A 29 7.12 1.22 -1.88
CA GLY A 29 7.10 0.65 -3.23
C GLY A 29 8.43 0.00 -3.54
N TRP A 30 8.39 -1.16 -4.20
CA TRP A 30 9.53 -1.91 -4.67
C TRP A 30 9.29 -2.39 -6.11
N MET A 31 10.27 -2.26 -6.99
CA MET A 31 10.21 -2.73 -8.37
C MET A 31 11.20 -3.89 -8.53
N PRO A 32 10.75 -5.16 -8.47
CA PRO A 32 11.64 -6.32 -8.51
C PRO A 32 12.55 -6.33 -9.74
N ASP A 33 12.00 -5.97 -10.90
CA ASP A 33 12.70 -6.07 -12.18
C ASP A 33 13.85 -5.06 -12.29
N HIS A 34 13.77 -3.95 -11.56
CA HIS A 34 14.80 -2.91 -11.53
C HIS A 34 15.53 -2.80 -10.18
N ARG A 35 15.21 -3.70 -9.24
CA ARG A 35 15.89 -3.83 -7.93
C ARG A 35 16.00 -2.53 -7.14
N HIS A 36 15.00 -1.66 -7.23
CA HIS A 36 14.96 -0.42 -6.45
C HIS A 36 13.56 -0.17 -5.85
N GLY A 37 13.53 0.68 -4.83
CA GLY A 37 12.28 1.18 -4.24
C GLY A 37 11.93 2.58 -4.73
N MET A 38 10.85 3.15 -4.20
CA MET A 38 10.56 4.57 -4.41
C MET A 38 11.60 5.45 -3.72
N ASN A 39 11.93 6.58 -4.35
CA ASN A 39 12.81 7.62 -3.77
C ASN A 39 12.12 8.40 -2.64
N TYR A 40 10.80 8.37 -2.60
CA TYR A 40 9.98 9.07 -1.63
C TYR A 40 9.26 8.08 -0.73
N ARG A 41 9.02 8.50 0.52
CA ARG A 41 8.14 7.80 1.44
C ARG A 41 6.74 8.41 1.34
N PRO A 42 5.73 7.65 0.89
CA PRO A 42 4.37 8.15 0.84
C PRO A 42 3.84 8.49 2.23
N ALA A 43 3.06 9.56 2.31
CA ALA A 43 2.28 9.88 3.49
C ALA A 43 0.99 9.05 3.47
N VAL A 44 0.58 8.53 4.64
CA VAL A 44 -0.68 7.79 4.77
C VAL A 44 -1.55 8.48 5.82
N THR A 45 -2.75 8.87 5.40
CA THR A 45 -3.79 9.41 6.28
C THR A 45 -4.90 8.39 6.43
N LEU A 46 -5.27 8.08 7.67
CA LEU A 46 -6.39 7.19 8.00
C LEU A 46 -7.65 8.01 8.29
N ASN A 47 -8.77 7.62 7.70
CA ASN A 47 -10.09 8.23 7.84
C ASN A 47 -11.11 7.12 8.16
N GLY A 48 -11.31 6.85 9.45
CA GLY A 48 -12.17 5.76 9.91
C GLY A 48 -11.71 4.39 9.40
N LEU A 49 -12.55 3.73 8.60
CA LEU A 49 -12.27 2.42 8.00
C LEU A 49 -11.46 2.50 6.68
N SER A 50 -11.05 3.70 6.28
CA SER A 50 -10.33 3.93 5.01
C SER A 50 -8.98 4.58 5.26
N GLY A 51 -8.06 4.42 4.31
CA GLY A 51 -6.79 5.14 4.28
C GLY A 51 -6.52 5.69 2.89
N GLN A 52 -5.78 6.79 2.81
CA GLN A 52 -5.31 7.37 1.55
C GLN A 52 -3.79 7.52 1.63
N ALA A 53 -3.08 7.00 0.63
CA ALA A 53 -1.65 7.21 0.47
C ALA A 53 -1.38 8.32 -0.55
N GLN A 54 -0.57 9.32 -0.20
CA GLN A 54 -0.15 10.41 -1.06
C GLN A 54 1.36 10.32 -1.33
N GLY A 55 1.78 10.71 -2.53
CA GLY A 55 3.19 10.66 -2.93
C GLY A 55 3.67 9.27 -3.36
N LEU A 56 2.75 8.37 -3.73
CA LEU A 56 3.11 7.18 -4.50
C LEU A 56 3.56 7.63 -5.89
N LEU A 57 4.87 7.56 -6.15
CA LEU A 57 5.47 7.97 -7.41
C LEU A 57 6.12 6.75 -8.05
N PHE A 58 5.48 6.22 -9.11
CA PHE A 58 5.99 5.10 -9.88
C PHE A 58 6.72 5.64 -11.11
N HIS A 59 8.06 5.58 -11.08
CA HIS A 59 8.89 6.28 -12.08
C HIS A 59 9.01 5.52 -13.41
N MET A 60 8.66 4.23 -13.44
CA MET A 60 8.80 3.37 -14.62
C MET A 60 7.61 2.40 -14.74
N PRO A 61 7.13 2.12 -15.97
CA PRO A 61 6.19 1.02 -16.23
C PRO A 61 6.75 -0.32 -15.79
N GLY A 62 5.87 -1.27 -15.50
CA GLY A 62 6.20 -2.64 -15.09
C GLY A 62 5.57 -3.06 -13.77
N ARG A 63 6.07 -4.17 -13.23
CA ARG A 63 5.58 -4.74 -11.97
C ARG A 63 6.16 -4.00 -10.76
N TRP A 64 5.27 -3.54 -9.91
CA TRP A 64 5.57 -2.94 -8.63
C TRP A 64 4.89 -3.70 -7.49
N GLN A 65 5.57 -3.73 -6.35
CA GLN A 65 5.09 -4.26 -5.09
C GLN A 65 4.84 -3.11 -4.12
N LEU A 66 3.61 -3.02 -3.62
CA LEU A 66 3.23 -2.17 -2.50
C LEU A 66 3.37 -2.97 -1.22
N ILE A 67 4.29 -2.55 -0.36
CA ILE A 67 4.58 -3.20 0.91
C ILE A 67 3.97 -2.34 2.01
N LEU A 68 2.97 -2.87 2.70
CA LEU A 68 2.24 -2.22 3.77
C LEU A 68 2.73 -2.73 5.12
N ASP A 69 3.13 -1.79 5.98
CA ASP A 69 3.38 -2.03 7.40
C ASP A 69 2.15 -1.58 8.19
N VAL A 70 1.30 -2.52 8.61
CA VAL A 70 0.05 -2.26 9.31
C VAL A 70 0.28 -2.44 10.82
N ARG A 71 -0.16 -1.47 11.63
CA ARG A 71 -0.11 -1.53 13.09
C ARG A 71 -1.52 -1.28 13.64
N GLY A 72 -2.09 -2.29 14.29
CA GLY A 72 -3.39 -2.22 14.95
C GLY A 72 -3.33 -2.76 16.38
N ALA A 73 -4.49 -2.82 17.04
CA ALA A 73 -4.59 -3.32 18.41
C ALA A 73 -4.13 -4.78 18.56
N ALA A 74 -4.30 -5.59 17.52
CA ALA A 74 -3.89 -7.00 17.49
C ALA A 74 -2.39 -7.21 17.19
N GLY A 75 -1.62 -6.15 16.93
CA GLY A 75 -0.19 -6.22 16.65
C GLY A 75 0.22 -5.61 15.30
N ARG A 76 1.36 -6.08 14.79
CA ARG A 76 1.95 -5.60 13.54
C ARG A 76 1.86 -6.68 12.47
N GLU A 77 1.37 -6.30 11.30
CA GLU A 77 1.32 -7.16 10.12
C GLU A 77 2.05 -6.49 8.95
N LYS A 78 2.68 -7.31 8.10
CA LYS A 78 3.28 -6.87 6.84
C LYS A 78 2.52 -7.52 5.70
N LEU A 79 2.05 -6.72 4.76
CA LEU A 79 1.27 -7.18 3.62
C LEU A 79 1.93 -6.69 2.33
N THR A 80 1.93 -7.53 1.31
CA THR A 80 2.45 -7.16 -0.02
C THR A 80 1.33 -7.29 -1.02
N ALA A 81 1.10 -6.23 -1.79
CA ALA A 81 0.18 -6.23 -2.91
C ALA A 81 0.93 -5.91 -4.20
N GLU A 82 0.60 -6.58 -5.28
CA GLU A 82 1.23 -6.35 -6.58
C GLU A 82 0.37 -5.46 -7.47
N THR A 83 1.05 -4.68 -8.30
CA THR A 83 0.43 -3.86 -9.32
C THR A 83 1.31 -3.81 -10.56
N VAL A 84 0.71 -3.94 -11.74
CA VAL A 84 1.38 -3.69 -13.02
C VAL A 84 0.95 -2.32 -13.52
N LEU A 85 1.92 -1.51 -13.91
CA LEU A 85 1.75 -0.23 -14.59
C LEU A 85 2.13 -0.46 -16.05
N GLU A 86 1.26 -0.04 -16.96
CA GLU A 86 1.48 -0.07 -18.41
C GLU A 86 1.93 1.32 -18.89
#